data_AF-L7FP87-F1
#
_entry.id   AF-L7FP87-F1
#
_cell.length_a   1.000
_cell.length_b   1.000
_cell.length_c   1.000
_cell.angle_alpha   90.00
_cell.angle_beta   90.00
_cell.angle_gamma   90.00
#
_symmetry.space_group_name_H-M   'P 1'
#
loop_
_entity.id
_entity.type
_entity.pdbx_description
1 polymer ?
#
loop_
_entity_poly.entity_id
_entity_poly.type
_entity_poly.pdbx_seq_one_letter_code
_entity_poly.pdbx_strand_id
1 'polypeptide(L)'
;MPRDTFKFISSHIETYDVGQPDDVCDDASDTSDDGDVEEKEEAENGPEGEYFNCAEYSDRDFRDLSEEQLRKDVRIKRGIVGSGVVKVVPAITPNAHDSFSKIRVILDKFISNLVNQTYYKPSNSVSVDEHLCSYKGHMWAKVFIKSKPGRYGIKFWMCADCETGMTLNLQMYCGKCGGKEDNQGFRVVRDMVLPMLCRGNKFTVVCDNFFCTLRLSHYLASCGCQLLGTMRINRKELPDEAKTIKGRTPDTTIFFSKGKCKLISYFNEKKKLVLVLSTCHEKNEIEIVEQDVFIGKEKMTIHKPQPILDYNHKMGGVDTVEQMTRYYTCRRRTNRWNIRALYDMIDIAALNAYKTYSNYHPCKRVDFLNNLSGALMKMK
;
A
#
# COMPACT_ATOMS: atom_id res chain seq x y z
N MET A 1 -9.85 2.54 32.66
CA MET A 1 -9.86 2.06 31.25
C MET A 1 -11.09 1.18 31.06
N PRO A 2 -12.02 1.45 30.13
CA PRO A 2 -13.26 0.69 30.09
C PRO A 2 -13.04 -0.70 29.47
N ARG A 3 -13.50 -1.71 30.22
CA ARG A 3 -13.26 -3.16 30.10
C ARG A 3 -14.12 -3.91 29.05
N ASP A 4 -14.77 -3.23 28.12
CA ASP A 4 -15.97 -3.83 27.48
C ASP A 4 -15.91 -4.22 25.99
N THR A 5 -14.75 -4.22 25.35
CA THR A 5 -14.68 -4.59 23.91
C THR A 5 -14.86 -6.10 23.67
N PHE A 6 -14.50 -6.96 24.64
CA PHE A 6 -14.60 -8.42 24.50
C PHE A 6 -16.01 -8.97 24.80
N LYS A 7 -16.81 -8.32 25.66
CA LYS A 7 -18.20 -8.73 25.95
C LYS A 7 -19.15 -8.50 24.78
N PHE A 8 -18.86 -7.53 23.90
CA PHE A 8 -19.68 -7.27 22.72
C PHE A 8 -19.56 -8.38 21.66
N ILE A 9 -18.43 -9.09 21.62
CA ILE A 9 -18.19 -10.21 20.68
C ILE A 9 -18.86 -11.51 21.19
N SER A 10 -18.95 -11.69 22.51
CA SER A 10 -19.47 -12.93 23.11
C SER A 10 -21.00 -13.00 23.21
N SER A 11 -21.72 -11.89 23.07
CA SER A 11 -23.19 -11.83 23.25
C SER A 11 -24.01 -12.18 22.01
N HIS A 12 -23.37 -12.46 20.87
CA HIS A 12 -24.04 -12.73 19.58
C HIS A 12 -23.53 -14.00 18.87
N ILE A 13 -22.96 -14.95 19.63
CA ILE A 13 -22.58 -16.27 19.12
C ILE A 13 -23.67 -17.25 19.59
N GLU A 14 -24.69 -17.47 18.76
CA GLU A 14 -25.49 -18.68 18.86
C GLU A 14 -24.58 -19.85 18.47
N THR A 15 -24.34 -20.74 19.43
CA THR A 15 -23.65 -21.99 19.23
C THR A 15 -24.53 -22.90 18.38
N TYR A 16 -24.10 -23.20 17.16
CA TYR A 16 -24.71 -24.25 16.36
C TYR A 16 -23.80 -25.48 16.35
N ASP A 17 -24.46 -26.61 16.57
CA ASP A 17 -23.92 -27.94 16.72
C ASP A 17 -23.15 -28.40 15.48
N VAL A 18 -22.06 -29.13 15.70
CA VAL A 18 -21.11 -29.52 14.67
C VAL A 18 -21.58 -30.84 14.06
N GLY A 19 -22.44 -30.75 13.03
CA GLY A 19 -22.79 -31.90 12.19
C GLY A 19 -21.62 -32.35 11.32
N GLN A 20 -21.36 -33.65 11.28
CA GLN A 20 -20.32 -34.30 10.47
C GLN A 20 -20.58 -34.18 8.95
N PRO A 21 -19.54 -34.38 8.11
CA PRO A 21 -19.54 -34.01 6.71
C PRO A 21 -19.95 -35.18 5.83
N ASP A 22 -21.06 -35.07 5.10
CA ASP A 22 -21.37 -36.01 4.02
C ASP A 22 -21.70 -35.29 2.70
N ASP A 23 -20.93 -35.73 1.72
CA ASP A 23 -21.16 -35.90 0.29
C ASP A 23 -21.43 -34.75 -0.68
N VAL A 24 -20.60 -34.83 -1.72
CA VAL A 24 -20.60 -34.17 -3.02
C VAL A 24 -21.91 -34.47 -3.75
N CYS A 25 -22.51 -33.46 -4.39
CA CYS A 25 -23.09 -33.60 -5.72
C CYS A 25 -23.24 -32.22 -6.38
N ASP A 26 -22.82 -32.20 -7.65
CA ASP A 26 -23.07 -31.17 -8.64
C ASP A 26 -24.58 -30.94 -8.82
N ASP A 27 -25.00 -29.69 -9.04
CA ASP A 27 -25.67 -29.35 -10.29
C ASP A 27 -25.87 -27.83 -10.46
N ALA A 28 -25.91 -27.46 -11.73
CA ALA A 28 -25.89 -26.12 -12.26
C ALA A 28 -27.27 -25.42 -12.24
N SER A 29 -27.22 -24.16 -12.67
CA SER A 29 -28.29 -23.19 -12.91
C SER A 29 -28.80 -22.45 -11.67
N ASP A 30 -28.50 -21.16 -11.56
CA ASP A 30 -29.50 -20.19 -12.00
C ASP A 30 -28.92 -18.78 -12.21
N THR A 31 -29.57 -18.12 -13.13
CA THR A 31 -29.40 -16.78 -13.65
C THR A 31 -29.49 -15.69 -12.57
N SER A 32 -28.54 -14.75 -12.55
CA SER A 32 -28.82 -13.38 -12.11
C SER A 32 -27.76 -12.40 -12.64
N ASP A 33 -28.31 -11.34 -13.21
CA ASP A 33 -27.69 -10.17 -13.80
C ASP A 33 -26.95 -9.36 -12.71
N ASP A 34 -25.62 -9.48 -12.66
CA ASP A 34 -24.76 -8.67 -11.79
C ASP A 34 -23.78 -7.91 -12.70
N GLY A 35 -23.90 -6.57 -12.68
CA GLY A 35 -23.00 -5.66 -13.37
C GLY A 35 -21.59 -5.72 -12.77
N ASP A 36 -20.80 -6.68 -13.23
CA ASP A 36 -19.39 -6.86 -12.89
C ASP A 36 -18.52 -5.82 -13.62
N VAL A 37 -17.77 -5.04 -12.85
CA VAL A 37 -16.83 -4.06 -13.40
C VAL A 37 -15.48 -4.74 -13.62
N GLU A 38 -15.26 -5.25 -14.83
CA GLU A 38 -13.90 -5.50 -15.33
C GLU A 38 -13.17 -4.16 -15.43
N GLU A 39 -12.12 -3.94 -14.64
CA GLU A 39 -11.17 -2.86 -14.91
C GLU A 39 -10.15 -3.35 -15.94
N LYS A 40 -10.54 -3.30 -17.22
CA LYS A 40 -9.60 -3.38 -18.35
C LYS A 40 -8.96 -2.01 -18.52
N GLU A 41 -7.64 -1.94 -18.37
CA GLU A 41 -6.85 -0.75 -18.67
C GLU A 41 -6.79 -0.56 -20.20
N GLU A 42 -7.69 0.24 -20.76
CA GLU A 42 -7.56 0.74 -22.13
C GLU A 42 -6.70 2.01 -22.16
N ALA A 43 -5.85 2.13 -23.19
CA ALA A 43 -4.97 3.27 -23.42
C ALA A 43 -5.78 4.43 -24.01
N GLU A 44 -5.86 5.56 -23.31
CA GLU A 44 -6.53 6.77 -23.81
C GLU A 44 -5.59 7.60 -24.72
N ASN A 45 -6.00 7.75 -25.98
CA ASN A 45 -5.65 8.87 -26.84
C ASN A 45 -6.53 10.07 -26.41
N GLY A 46 -5.99 10.97 -25.59
CA GLY A 46 -6.62 12.26 -25.27
C GLY A 46 -6.28 13.35 -26.29
N PRO A 47 -7.12 14.40 -26.43
CA PRO A 47 -6.99 15.38 -27.50
C PRO A 47 -5.70 16.20 -27.40
N GLU A 48 -5.16 16.56 -28.56
CA GLU A 48 -4.03 17.49 -28.73
C GLU A 48 -4.39 18.87 -28.17
N GLY A 49 -3.56 19.42 -27.27
CA GLY A 49 -3.71 20.80 -26.82
C GLY A 49 -3.10 21.06 -25.44
N GLU A 50 -2.13 21.98 -25.43
CA GLU A 50 -1.50 22.67 -24.29
C GLU A 50 -0.38 21.93 -23.52
N TYR A 51 0.85 22.32 -23.89
CA TYR A 51 2.09 22.06 -23.16
C TYR A 51 2.01 22.67 -21.75
N PHE A 52 2.11 21.84 -20.71
CA PHE A 52 2.24 22.36 -19.34
C PHE A 52 3.67 22.88 -19.11
N ASN A 53 3.84 24.20 -19.14
CA ASN A 53 5.06 24.89 -18.74
C ASN A 53 5.29 24.73 -17.22
N CYS A 54 6.47 24.28 -16.81
CA CYS A 54 6.86 24.17 -15.38
C CYS A 54 6.79 25.51 -14.62
N ALA A 55 6.86 26.65 -15.30
CA ALA A 55 6.73 27.97 -14.68
C ALA A 55 5.28 28.37 -14.39
N GLU A 56 4.30 27.77 -15.07
CA GLU A 56 2.86 28.08 -14.86
C GLU A 56 2.22 27.21 -13.77
N TYR A 57 2.95 26.19 -13.29
CA TYR A 57 2.49 25.26 -12.25
C TYR A 57 2.72 25.77 -10.81
N SER A 58 3.16 27.01 -10.61
CA SER A 58 3.50 27.53 -9.29
C SER A 58 2.33 28.10 -8.48
N ASP A 59 1.22 28.53 -9.12
CA ASP A 59 0.27 29.42 -8.42
C ASP A 59 -1.14 28.86 -8.23
N ARG A 60 -1.58 27.87 -9.03
CA ARG A 60 -2.98 27.36 -8.95
C ARG A 60 -3.16 26.08 -8.11
N ASP A 61 -2.13 25.26 -7.98
CA ASP A 61 -2.20 23.93 -7.34
C ASP A 61 -1.25 23.73 -6.15
N PHE A 62 -0.38 24.71 -5.88
CA PHE A 62 0.40 24.73 -4.65
C PHE A 62 -0.52 25.18 -3.51
N ARG A 63 -1.21 24.21 -2.89
CA ARG A 63 -1.75 24.41 -1.54
C ARG A 63 -0.60 24.89 -0.66
N ASP A 64 -0.86 25.75 0.33
CA ASP A 64 0.14 26.05 1.34
C ASP A 64 0.62 24.71 1.96
N LEU A 65 1.91 24.40 1.83
CA LEU A 65 2.53 23.14 2.30
C LEU A 65 3.35 23.38 3.57
N SER A 66 3.15 24.51 4.25
CA SER A 66 3.71 24.73 5.58
C SER A 66 3.29 23.60 6.53
N GLU A 67 4.12 23.30 7.53
CA GLU A 67 3.73 22.35 8.59
C GLU A 67 2.37 22.72 9.21
N GLU A 68 2.05 24.01 9.25
CA GLU A 68 0.79 24.52 9.78
C GLU A 68 -0.40 24.18 8.86
N GLN A 69 -0.27 24.33 7.54
CA GLN A 69 -1.35 23.98 6.62
C GLN A 69 -1.49 22.46 6.40
N LEU A 70 -0.39 21.69 6.39
CA LEU A 70 -0.46 20.23 6.41
C LEU A 70 -1.22 19.71 7.65
N ARG A 71 -1.08 20.41 8.79
CA ARG A 71 -1.85 20.13 10.02
C ARG A 71 -3.33 20.52 9.94
N LYS A 72 -3.72 21.43 9.03
CA LYS A 72 -5.11 21.86 8.78
C LYS A 72 -5.81 20.98 7.74
N ASP A 73 -5.10 20.54 6.70
CA ASP A 73 -5.61 19.70 5.59
C ASP A 73 -5.98 18.30 6.06
N VAL A 74 -5.25 17.75 7.02
CA VAL A 74 -5.78 16.68 7.88
C VAL A 74 -6.60 17.38 8.96
N ARG A 75 -7.81 16.91 9.27
CA ARG A 75 -8.48 17.27 10.53
C ARG A 75 -7.72 16.67 11.72
N ILE A 76 -6.46 17.06 11.92
CA ILE A 76 -5.74 16.86 13.17
C ILE A 76 -6.37 17.86 14.12
N LYS A 77 -7.43 17.44 14.80
CA LYS A 77 -7.76 18.08 16.07
C LYS A 77 -6.58 17.78 16.99
N ARG A 78 -5.58 18.67 17.01
CA ARG A 78 -4.68 18.84 18.15
C ARG A 78 -5.56 19.22 19.34
N GLY A 79 -6.22 18.25 19.94
CA GLY A 79 -6.11 18.16 21.38
C GLY A 79 -4.71 17.64 21.61
N ILE A 80 -3.72 18.54 21.71
CA ILE A 80 -2.51 18.18 22.48
C ILE A 80 -3.03 18.07 23.91
N VAL A 81 -3.63 16.93 24.24
CA VAL A 81 -3.91 16.57 25.61
C VAL A 81 -2.62 15.98 26.13
N GLY A 82 -1.62 16.82 26.38
CA GLY A 82 -0.39 16.55 27.14
C GLY A 82 0.44 15.27 26.88
N SER A 83 0.12 14.43 25.88
CA SER A 83 0.56 13.01 25.85
C SER A 83 1.11 12.51 24.51
N GLY A 84 1.30 13.36 23.50
CA GLY A 84 1.95 12.96 22.24
C GLY A 84 1.14 12.03 21.31
N VAL A 85 -0.14 11.78 21.60
CA VAL A 85 -1.04 10.98 20.76
C VAL A 85 -1.62 11.86 19.63
N VAL A 86 -1.44 11.45 18.37
CA VAL A 86 -2.06 12.14 17.22
C VAL A 86 -3.47 11.58 17.04
N LYS A 87 -4.46 12.44 17.25
CA LYS A 87 -5.85 12.12 16.90
C LYS A 87 -6.01 12.25 15.39
N VAL A 88 -5.74 11.16 14.68
CA VAL A 88 -6.03 11.05 13.25
C VAL A 88 -7.54 10.87 13.11
N VAL A 89 -8.22 11.87 12.56
CA VAL A 89 -9.56 11.66 12.02
C VAL A 89 -9.33 11.04 10.63
N PRO A 90 -9.79 9.80 10.38
CA PRO A 90 -9.62 9.19 9.08
C PRO A 90 -10.15 10.12 7.99
N ALA A 91 -9.49 10.15 6.84
CA ALA A 91 -10.02 10.82 5.66
C ALA A 91 -11.49 10.41 5.53
N ILE A 92 -12.38 11.40 5.37
CA ILE A 92 -13.79 11.14 5.07
C ILE A 92 -13.75 10.19 3.90
N THR A 93 -14.19 8.96 4.14
CA THR A 93 -14.22 8.00 3.05
C THR A 93 -15.20 8.59 2.04
N PRO A 94 -14.91 8.63 0.73
CA PRO A 94 -15.70 9.43 -0.22
C PRO A 94 -17.18 9.03 -0.35
N ASN A 95 -17.67 8.10 0.46
CA ASN A 95 -19.06 7.67 0.45
C ASN A 95 -19.93 8.62 1.28
N ALA A 96 -20.86 9.31 0.62
CA ALA A 96 -21.83 10.20 1.25
C ALA A 96 -22.69 9.54 2.36
N HIS A 97 -22.70 8.20 2.43
CA HIS A 97 -23.51 7.41 3.37
C HIS A 97 -22.73 6.40 4.24
N ASP A 98 -21.40 6.49 4.33
CA ASP A 98 -20.53 5.55 5.05
C ASP A 98 -21.01 4.07 5.04
N SER A 99 -20.93 3.43 3.88
CA SER A 99 -21.29 2.02 3.71
C SER A 99 -20.47 1.06 4.61
N PHE A 100 -19.41 1.53 5.27
CA PHE A 100 -18.57 0.74 6.17
C PHE A 100 -18.98 0.81 7.65
N SER A 101 -20.13 1.41 7.96
CA SER A 101 -20.67 1.54 9.33
C SER A 101 -20.55 0.27 10.18
N LYS A 102 -20.76 -0.92 9.59
CA LYS A 102 -20.66 -2.23 10.26
C LYS A 102 -19.28 -2.57 10.85
N ILE A 103 -18.20 -1.94 10.38
CA ILE A 103 -16.83 -2.19 10.88
C ILE A 103 -16.10 -0.91 11.30
N ARG A 104 -16.66 0.27 10.97
CA ARG A 104 -16.05 1.59 11.14
C ARG A 104 -15.37 1.79 12.49
N VAL A 105 -16.08 1.52 13.58
CA VAL A 105 -15.57 1.74 14.95
C VAL A 105 -14.30 0.90 15.23
N ILE A 106 -14.26 -0.35 14.77
CA ILE A 106 -13.12 -1.24 14.96
C ILE A 106 -11.99 -0.85 14.02
N LEU A 107 -12.31 -0.59 12.75
CA LEU A 107 -11.36 -0.19 11.73
C LEU A 107 -10.62 1.10 12.11
N ASP A 108 -11.35 2.12 12.58
CA ASP A 108 -10.77 3.40 12.97
C ASP A 108 -9.86 3.25 14.21
N LYS A 109 -10.26 2.44 15.20
CA LYS A 109 -9.39 2.13 16.36
C LYS A 109 -8.14 1.37 15.94
N PHE A 110 -8.28 0.41 15.02
CA PHE A 110 -7.18 -0.36 14.49
C PHE A 110 -6.18 0.56 13.76
N ILE A 111 -6.65 1.36 12.79
CA ILE A 111 -5.83 2.34 12.06
C ILE A 111 -5.18 3.33 13.03
N SER A 112 -5.93 3.83 14.03
CA SER A 112 -5.39 4.74 15.04
C SER A 112 -4.20 4.15 15.79
N ASN A 113 -4.23 2.84 16.11
CA ASN A 113 -3.09 2.17 16.73
C ASN A 113 -1.90 2.04 15.77
N LEU A 114 -2.14 1.75 14.48
CA LEU A 114 -1.08 1.64 13.47
C LEU A 114 -0.32 2.96 13.29
N VAL A 115 -1.06 4.05 13.04
CA VAL A 115 -0.47 5.35 12.71
C VAL A 115 0.16 6.08 13.90
N ASN A 116 -0.24 5.72 15.12
CA ASN A 116 0.36 6.30 16.32
C ASN A 116 1.69 5.67 16.71
N GLN A 117 2.04 4.48 16.19
CA GLN A 117 3.41 3.95 16.31
C GLN A 117 3.94 3.94 17.76
N THR A 118 3.05 3.75 18.73
CA THR A 118 3.37 3.89 20.17
C THR A 118 4.46 2.92 20.62
N TYR A 119 4.52 1.74 19.99
CA TYR A 119 5.37 0.63 20.40
C TYR A 119 6.47 0.28 19.38
N TYR A 120 6.55 1.02 18.26
CA TYR A 120 7.48 0.72 17.19
C TYR A 120 7.86 1.98 16.42
N LYS A 121 9.15 2.12 16.12
CA LYS A 121 9.69 3.17 15.26
C LYS A 121 9.98 2.56 13.88
N PRO A 122 9.35 3.06 12.79
CA PRO A 122 9.65 2.59 11.45
C PRO A 122 11.07 2.88 11.01
N SER A 123 11.54 2.09 10.06
CA SER A 123 12.75 2.32 9.31
C SER A 123 12.61 3.55 8.41
N ASN A 124 13.71 3.92 7.74
CA ASN A 124 13.77 5.13 6.93
C ASN A 124 13.02 5.01 5.59
N SER A 125 12.47 3.84 5.27
CA SER A 125 11.75 3.61 4.02
C SER A 125 10.43 2.88 4.24
N VAL A 126 9.41 3.35 3.54
CA VAL A 126 8.04 2.80 3.60
C VAL A 126 7.54 2.55 2.19
N SER A 127 6.82 1.46 2.01
CA SER A 127 6.19 1.07 0.75
C SER A 127 4.70 1.32 0.81
N VAL A 128 4.12 1.88 -0.27
CA VAL A 128 2.67 2.05 -0.43
C VAL A 128 2.21 1.19 -1.60
N ASP A 129 1.23 0.33 -1.34
CA ASP A 129 0.71 -0.62 -2.33
C ASP A 129 -0.71 -1.11 -1.98
N GLU A 130 -1.28 -1.96 -2.83
CA GLU A 130 -2.51 -2.70 -2.56
C GLU A 130 -2.31 -3.95 -1.71
N HIS A 131 -3.15 -4.07 -0.67
CA HIS A 131 -3.40 -5.30 0.04
C HIS A 131 -4.79 -5.86 -0.31
N LEU A 132 -4.85 -7.12 -0.72
CA LEU A 132 -6.12 -7.78 -1.08
C LEU A 132 -6.54 -8.84 -0.06
N CYS A 133 -7.57 -8.53 0.73
CA CYS A 133 -8.23 -9.50 1.57
C CYS A 133 -9.19 -10.35 0.73
N SER A 134 -8.76 -11.56 0.34
CA SER A 134 -9.54 -12.43 -0.55
C SER A 134 -10.93 -12.72 0.01
N TYR A 135 -11.97 -12.47 -0.78
CA TYR A 135 -13.38 -12.62 -0.41
C TYR A 135 -14.22 -12.74 -1.67
N LYS A 136 -15.07 -13.77 -1.74
CA LYS A 136 -15.94 -14.04 -2.90
C LYS A 136 -17.40 -13.65 -2.68
N GLY A 137 -17.82 -13.42 -1.43
CA GLY A 137 -19.20 -13.08 -1.11
C GLY A 137 -19.63 -11.71 -1.66
N HIS A 138 -20.89 -11.37 -1.45
CA HIS A 138 -21.45 -10.13 -1.97
C HIS A 138 -21.00 -8.91 -1.15
N MET A 139 -20.49 -7.88 -1.85
CA MET A 139 -20.09 -6.58 -1.31
C MET A 139 -19.97 -5.59 -2.47
N TRP A 140 -20.52 -4.37 -2.29
CA TRP A 140 -20.54 -3.33 -3.33
C TRP A 140 -19.15 -2.85 -3.80
N ALA A 141 -18.13 -2.97 -2.96
CA ALA A 141 -16.76 -2.53 -3.24
C ALA A 141 -15.77 -3.70 -3.43
N LYS A 142 -16.28 -4.90 -3.75
CA LYS A 142 -15.44 -6.06 -4.09
C LYS A 142 -14.67 -5.75 -5.38
N VAL A 143 -13.39 -6.11 -5.42
CA VAL A 143 -12.54 -5.93 -6.60
C VAL A 143 -12.03 -7.26 -7.12
N PHE A 144 -11.67 -7.27 -8.40
CA PHE A 144 -10.92 -8.34 -9.04
C PHE A 144 -9.51 -7.85 -9.39
N ILE A 145 -8.48 -8.53 -8.90
CA ILE A 145 -7.07 -8.26 -9.21
C ILE A 145 -6.42 -9.52 -9.78
N LYS A 146 -6.21 -9.54 -11.09
CA LYS A 146 -5.73 -10.71 -11.84
C LYS A 146 -4.40 -11.27 -11.33
N SER A 147 -3.49 -10.39 -10.88
CA SER A 147 -2.14 -10.75 -10.42
C SER A 147 -2.11 -11.39 -9.03
N LYS A 148 -3.14 -11.21 -8.19
CA LYS A 148 -3.16 -11.74 -6.82
C LYS A 148 -3.70 -13.18 -6.81
N PRO A 149 -3.14 -14.10 -5.99
CA PRO A 149 -3.60 -15.49 -5.93
C PRO A 149 -5.09 -15.65 -5.59
N GLY A 150 -5.59 -14.87 -4.62
CA GLY A 150 -7.01 -14.75 -4.35
C GLY A 150 -7.58 -13.54 -5.08
N ARG A 151 -7.94 -13.74 -6.35
CA ARG A 151 -8.23 -12.65 -7.30
C ARG A 151 -9.41 -11.76 -6.92
N TYR A 152 -10.40 -12.28 -6.19
CA TYR A 152 -11.55 -11.50 -5.73
C TYR A 152 -11.40 -11.15 -4.25
N GLY A 153 -11.66 -9.90 -3.87
CA GLY A 153 -11.60 -9.53 -2.47
C GLY A 153 -11.92 -8.09 -2.13
N ILE A 154 -11.71 -7.79 -0.85
CA ILE A 154 -11.80 -6.46 -0.26
C ILE A 154 -10.42 -5.83 -0.40
N LYS A 155 -10.32 -4.75 -1.19
CA LYS A 155 -9.07 -4.02 -1.39
C LYS A 155 -8.83 -3.02 -0.27
N PHE A 156 -7.59 -2.98 0.17
CA PHE A 156 -7.06 -1.96 1.06
C PHE A 156 -5.85 -1.30 0.38
N TRP A 157 -5.73 0.00 0.56
CA TRP A 157 -4.45 0.68 0.42
C TRP A 157 -3.68 0.47 1.70
N MET A 158 -2.41 0.06 1.58
CA MET A 158 -1.56 -0.24 2.73
C MET A 158 -0.26 0.54 2.64
N CYS A 159 0.18 1.06 3.79
CA CYS A 159 1.54 1.52 3.99
C CYS A 159 2.26 0.52 4.88
N ALA A 160 3.40 0.00 4.44
CA ALA A 160 4.20 -0.95 5.19
C ALA A 160 5.66 -0.51 5.25
N ASP A 161 6.31 -0.74 6.38
CA ASP A 161 7.74 -0.57 6.56
C ASP A 161 8.51 -1.50 5.59
N CYS A 162 9.45 -0.95 4.81
CA CYS A 162 10.15 -1.70 3.76
C CYS A 162 11.04 -2.81 4.31
N GLU A 163 11.68 -2.59 5.46
CA GLU A 163 12.69 -3.51 6.00
C GLU A 163 12.04 -4.64 6.80
N THR A 164 11.07 -4.28 7.64
CA THR A 164 10.44 -5.22 8.56
C THR A 164 9.16 -5.80 8.00
N GLY A 165 8.53 -5.17 7.00
CA GLY A 165 7.18 -5.49 6.54
C GLY A 165 6.11 -5.23 7.61
N MET A 166 6.30 -4.26 8.51
CA MET A 166 5.30 -3.91 9.51
C MET A 166 4.24 -3.00 8.89
N THR A 167 2.94 -3.28 9.10
CA THR A 167 1.88 -2.40 8.59
C THR A 167 1.82 -1.13 9.41
N LEU A 168 1.90 0.03 8.76
CA LEU A 168 1.94 1.36 9.40
C LEU A 168 0.66 2.17 9.20
N ASN A 169 -0.05 1.93 8.09
CA ASN A 169 -1.33 2.56 7.81
C ASN A 169 -2.17 1.67 6.88
N LEU A 170 -3.48 1.84 6.92
CA LEU A 170 -4.42 1.07 6.13
C LEU A 170 -5.64 1.94 5.78
N GLN A 171 -6.13 1.86 4.55
CA GLN A 171 -7.39 2.50 4.14
C GLN A 171 -8.18 1.57 3.25
N MET A 172 -9.43 1.30 3.61
CA MET A 172 -10.31 0.43 2.83
C MET A 172 -10.83 1.13 1.57
N TYR A 173 -10.78 0.43 0.44
CA TYR A 173 -11.27 0.95 -0.83
C TYR A 173 -12.81 0.94 -0.89
N CYS A 174 -13.42 2.06 -1.29
CA CYS A 174 -14.87 2.27 -1.27
C CYS A 174 -15.63 1.81 -2.53
N GLY A 175 -14.93 1.35 -3.57
CA GLY A 175 -15.53 1.26 -4.90
C GLY A 175 -15.60 2.64 -5.57
N LYS A 176 -16.17 2.66 -6.78
CA LYS A 176 -16.32 3.89 -7.58
C LYS A 176 -17.42 4.77 -6.98
N CYS A 177 -17.12 6.04 -6.71
CA CYS A 177 -18.08 7.04 -6.22
C CYS A 177 -18.34 8.07 -7.33
N GLY A 178 -19.22 7.73 -8.27
CA GLY A 178 -19.60 8.65 -9.36
C GLY A 178 -18.60 8.75 -10.54
N GLY A 179 -17.57 7.90 -10.60
CA GLY A 179 -16.63 7.85 -11.73
C GLY A 179 -15.22 7.37 -11.34
N LYS A 180 -14.29 7.50 -12.28
CA LYS A 180 -12.85 7.35 -12.02
C LYS A 180 -12.38 8.53 -11.18
N GLU A 181 -11.66 8.26 -10.10
CA GLU A 181 -11.14 9.29 -9.23
C GLU A 181 -9.88 9.92 -9.84
N ASP A 182 -9.91 11.24 -10.03
CA ASP A 182 -8.76 12.00 -10.49
C ASP A 182 -7.62 11.98 -9.45
N ASN A 183 -6.41 11.71 -9.92
CA ASN A 183 -5.20 11.69 -9.09
C ASN A 183 -5.25 10.72 -7.89
N GLN A 184 -6.00 9.61 -7.99
CA GLN A 184 -6.12 8.61 -6.91
C GLN A 184 -4.76 8.16 -6.37
N GLY A 185 -3.78 7.85 -7.23
CA GLY A 185 -2.44 7.42 -6.79
C GLY A 185 -1.75 8.44 -5.88
N PHE A 186 -1.78 9.73 -6.25
CA PHE A 186 -1.23 10.80 -5.43
C PHE A 186 -1.96 10.90 -4.09
N ARG A 187 -3.30 10.90 -4.12
CA ARG A 187 -4.15 11.01 -2.93
C ARG A 187 -3.91 9.87 -1.97
N VAL A 188 -3.82 8.64 -2.47
CA VAL A 188 -3.55 7.44 -1.66
C VAL A 188 -2.20 7.53 -0.96
N VAL A 189 -1.12 7.81 -1.70
CA VAL A 189 0.21 7.91 -1.08
C VAL A 189 0.22 9.00 -0.01
N ARG A 190 -0.34 10.17 -0.32
CA ARG A 190 -0.48 11.27 0.63
C ARG A 190 -1.19 10.80 1.90
N ASP A 191 -2.39 10.24 1.78
CA ASP A 191 -3.20 9.79 2.92
C ASP A 191 -2.48 8.70 3.74
N MET A 192 -1.71 7.83 3.06
CA MET A 192 -0.96 6.76 3.69
C MET A 192 0.21 7.27 4.55
N VAL A 193 0.94 8.29 4.10
CA VAL A 193 2.14 8.77 4.81
C VAL A 193 1.86 9.90 5.78
N LEU A 194 0.86 10.74 5.50
CA LEU A 194 0.62 12.01 6.19
C LEU A 194 0.46 11.88 7.72
N PRO A 195 -0.25 10.89 8.28
CA PRO A 195 -0.31 10.70 9.74
C PRO A 195 1.06 10.60 10.41
N MET A 196 2.00 9.92 9.77
CA MET A 196 3.36 9.73 10.28
C MET A 196 4.22 10.97 10.05
N LEU A 197 4.02 11.70 8.96
CA LEU A 197 4.68 12.98 8.71
C LEU A 197 4.32 14.02 9.77
N CYS A 198 3.06 14.06 10.19
CA CYS A 198 2.59 14.95 11.25
C CYS A 198 3.18 14.65 12.63
N ARG A 199 3.77 13.46 12.80
CA ARG A 199 4.55 13.06 13.99
C ARG A 199 6.04 13.43 13.87
N GLY A 200 6.45 14.04 12.76
CA GLY A 200 7.83 14.44 12.50
C GLY A 200 8.67 13.37 11.80
N ASN A 201 8.10 12.20 11.46
CA ASN A 201 8.85 11.20 10.71
C ASN A 201 9.09 11.65 9.27
N LYS A 202 10.24 11.28 8.71
CA LYS A 202 10.61 11.50 7.31
C LYS A 202 11.04 10.17 6.71
N PHE A 203 10.64 9.92 5.46
CA PHE A 203 10.83 8.63 4.81
C PHE A 203 11.31 8.79 3.37
N THR A 204 11.98 7.76 2.86
CA THR A 204 11.91 7.41 1.44
C THR A 204 10.64 6.62 1.20
N VAL A 205 9.71 7.20 0.45
CA VAL A 205 8.48 6.53 0.04
C VAL A 205 8.76 5.71 -1.22
N VAL A 206 8.50 4.42 -1.15
CA VAL A 206 8.65 3.47 -2.25
C VAL A 206 7.28 3.10 -2.78
N CYS A 207 7.07 3.21 -4.08
CA CYS A 207 5.76 2.91 -4.66
C CYS A 207 5.88 2.42 -6.11
N ASP A 208 4.85 1.70 -6.54
CA ASP A 208 4.77 1.17 -7.89
C ASP A 208 4.40 2.26 -8.93
N ASN A 209 4.17 1.82 -10.16
CA ASN A 209 3.87 2.69 -11.28
C ASN A 209 2.46 3.34 -11.26
N PHE A 210 1.53 2.78 -10.47
CA PHE A 210 0.21 3.36 -10.30
C PHE A 210 0.30 4.68 -9.53
N PHE A 211 1.15 4.72 -8.50
CA PHE A 211 1.31 5.89 -7.63
C PHE A 211 2.37 6.90 -8.10
N CYS A 212 3.47 6.42 -8.69
CA CYS A 212 4.65 7.23 -8.95
C CYS A 212 4.43 8.28 -10.06
N THR A 213 4.60 9.55 -9.70
CA THR A 213 4.50 10.72 -10.59
C THR A 213 5.51 11.79 -10.20
N LEU A 214 5.84 12.69 -11.12
CA LEU A 214 6.70 13.85 -10.80
C LEU A 214 6.00 14.78 -9.78
N ARG A 215 4.68 14.94 -9.89
CA ARG A 215 3.88 15.68 -8.89
C ARG A 215 4.05 15.12 -7.48
N LEU A 216 4.01 13.80 -7.33
CA LEU A 216 4.22 13.14 -6.04
C LEU A 216 5.62 13.36 -5.50
N SER A 217 6.65 13.34 -6.36
CA SER A 217 8.04 13.57 -5.92
C SER A 217 8.23 14.98 -5.34
N HIS A 218 7.66 16.00 -5.98
CA HIS A 218 7.69 17.38 -5.49
C HIS A 218 6.96 17.55 -4.16
N TYR A 219 5.76 16.96 -4.02
CA TYR A 219 5.00 16.99 -2.77
C TYR A 219 5.76 16.31 -1.61
N LEU A 220 6.38 15.16 -1.86
CA LEU A 220 7.17 14.49 -0.83
C LEU A 220 8.40 15.30 -0.46
N ALA A 221 9.08 15.90 -1.44
CA ALA A 221 10.23 16.76 -1.20
C ALA A 221 9.88 17.98 -0.34
N SER A 222 8.74 18.64 -0.58
CA SER A 222 8.28 19.75 0.27
C SER A 222 7.93 19.31 1.69
N CYS A 223 7.58 18.03 1.87
CA CYS A 223 7.38 17.43 3.20
C CYS A 223 8.70 16.96 3.86
N GLY A 224 9.86 17.14 3.22
CA GLY A 224 11.14 16.63 3.70
C GLY A 224 11.33 15.11 3.51
N CYS A 225 10.53 14.50 2.65
CA CYS A 225 10.60 13.09 2.28
C CYS A 225 11.21 12.90 0.89
N GLN A 226 11.56 11.66 0.58
CA GLN A 226 12.08 11.26 -0.72
C GLN A 226 11.14 10.26 -1.40
N LEU A 227 11.31 10.08 -2.71
CA LEU A 227 10.56 9.15 -3.54
C LEU A 227 11.52 8.19 -4.23
N LEU A 228 11.13 6.93 -4.32
CA LEU A 228 11.71 5.94 -5.20
C LEU A 228 10.58 5.08 -5.79
N GLY A 229 10.41 5.08 -7.11
CA GLY A 229 9.31 4.31 -7.69
C GLY A 229 9.43 4.10 -9.18
N THR A 230 8.75 3.06 -9.67
CA THR A 230 8.68 2.82 -11.13
C THR A 230 7.69 3.78 -11.78
N MET A 231 7.94 4.21 -13.02
CA MET A 231 7.01 5.07 -13.77
C MET A 231 6.41 4.34 -14.96
N ARG A 232 5.12 4.58 -15.25
CA ARG A 232 4.49 4.12 -16.49
C ARG A 232 5.04 4.90 -17.69
N ILE A 233 5.30 4.22 -18.80
CA ILE A 233 5.89 4.84 -20.01
C ILE A 233 5.01 5.93 -20.63
N ASN A 234 3.69 5.87 -20.43
CA ASN A 234 2.72 6.82 -20.97
C ASN A 234 2.54 8.07 -20.10
N ARG A 235 3.34 8.26 -19.04
CA ARG A 235 3.33 9.47 -18.23
C ARG A 235 3.78 10.67 -19.07
N LYS A 236 2.96 11.73 -19.10
CA LYS A 236 3.22 12.95 -19.88
C LYS A 236 4.46 13.70 -19.39
N GLU A 237 4.84 13.49 -18.14
CA GLU A 237 6.01 14.14 -17.52
C GLU A 237 7.36 13.54 -17.99
N LEU A 238 7.33 12.42 -18.71
CA LEU A 238 8.54 11.74 -19.19
C LEU A 238 9.05 12.37 -20.49
N PRO A 239 10.36 12.65 -20.61
CA PRO A 239 10.98 13.04 -21.88
C PRO A 239 10.90 11.89 -22.89
N ASP A 240 10.74 12.19 -24.17
CA ASP A 240 10.55 11.19 -25.21
C ASP A 240 11.80 10.33 -25.44
N GLU A 241 12.97 10.91 -25.19
CA GLU A 241 14.26 10.21 -25.21
C GLU A 241 14.29 9.09 -24.15
N ALA A 242 13.64 9.27 -23.00
CA ALA A 242 13.58 8.23 -21.96
C ALA A 242 12.72 7.03 -22.37
N LYS A 243 11.74 7.24 -23.26
CA LYS A 243 10.82 6.20 -23.76
C LYS A 243 11.40 5.43 -24.95
N THR A 244 12.39 6.01 -25.63
CA THR A 244 12.91 5.48 -26.88
C THR A 244 13.74 4.21 -26.65
N ILE A 245 13.33 3.12 -27.31
CA ILE A 245 14.05 1.83 -27.35
C ILE A 245 14.73 1.57 -28.69
N LYS A 246 14.29 2.25 -29.77
CA LYS A 246 14.83 2.04 -31.12
C LYS A 246 16.30 2.45 -31.15
N GLY A 247 17.16 1.53 -31.58
CA GLY A 247 18.61 1.75 -31.64
C GLY A 247 19.36 1.49 -30.32
N ARG A 248 18.67 1.09 -29.24
CA ARG A 248 19.32 0.69 -27.98
C ARG A 248 19.60 -0.81 -27.95
N THR A 249 20.79 -1.18 -27.46
CA THR A 249 21.09 -2.57 -27.11
C THR A 249 20.50 -2.90 -25.73
N PRO A 250 20.02 -4.13 -25.48
CA PRO A 250 19.64 -4.58 -24.14
C PRO A 250 20.78 -4.38 -23.13
N ASP A 251 20.42 -4.32 -21.85
CA ASP A 251 21.35 -4.05 -20.74
C ASP A 251 22.03 -2.67 -20.84
N THR A 252 21.24 -1.65 -21.17
CA THR A 252 21.72 -0.25 -21.25
C THR A 252 20.89 0.69 -20.40
N THR A 253 21.54 1.70 -19.85
CA THR A 253 20.90 2.71 -19.00
C THR A 253 21.15 4.12 -19.52
N ILE A 254 20.09 4.92 -19.54
CA ILE A 254 20.17 6.37 -19.78
C ILE A 254 19.66 7.09 -18.53
N PHE A 255 20.38 8.12 -18.11
CA PHE A 255 20.05 8.92 -16.93
C PHE A 255 19.58 10.31 -17.34
N PHE A 256 18.48 10.74 -16.75
CA PHE A 256 17.97 12.11 -16.86
C PHE A 256 17.94 12.71 -15.47
N SER A 257 18.38 13.96 -15.34
CA SER A 257 18.40 14.66 -14.06
C SER A 257 17.79 16.04 -14.20
N LYS A 258 16.94 16.42 -13.24
CA LYS A 258 16.42 17.78 -13.09
C LYS A 258 16.36 18.12 -11.60
N GLY A 259 17.27 18.98 -11.15
CA GLY A 259 17.44 19.25 -9.72
C GLY A 259 17.76 17.96 -8.95
N LYS A 260 16.99 17.67 -7.90
CA LYS A 260 17.11 16.43 -7.11
C LYS A 260 16.42 15.21 -7.74
N CYS A 261 15.63 15.40 -8.81
CA CYS A 261 14.94 14.29 -9.47
C CYS A 261 15.86 13.61 -10.47
N LYS A 262 15.95 12.28 -10.38
CA LYS A 262 16.65 11.42 -11.32
C LYS A 262 15.67 10.42 -11.91
N LEU A 263 15.63 10.37 -13.23
CA LEU A 263 14.89 9.38 -13.99
C LEU A 263 15.91 8.43 -14.62
N ILE A 264 15.75 7.15 -14.32
CA ILE A 264 16.56 6.06 -14.81
C ILE A 264 15.75 5.35 -15.89
N SER A 265 16.26 5.33 -17.12
CA SER A 265 15.71 4.60 -18.25
C SER A 265 16.57 3.37 -18.51
N TYR A 266 16.22 2.24 -17.89
CA TYR A 266 16.96 0.97 -17.97
C TYR A 266 16.28 0.05 -18.99
N PHE A 267 16.93 -0.18 -20.13
CA PHE A 267 16.47 -1.16 -21.10
C PHE A 267 17.13 -2.50 -20.77
N ASN A 268 16.36 -3.38 -20.14
CA ASN A 268 16.90 -4.55 -19.47
C ASN A 268 17.29 -5.69 -20.43
N GLU A 269 17.93 -6.70 -19.87
CA GLU A 269 18.38 -7.90 -20.56
C GLU A 269 17.26 -8.69 -21.26
N LYS A 270 16.02 -8.54 -20.77
CA LYS A 270 14.80 -9.18 -21.31
C LYS A 270 14.11 -8.32 -22.37
N LYS A 271 14.79 -7.29 -22.91
CA LYS A 271 14.24 -6.35 -23.90
C LYS A 271 12.99 -5.61 -23.40
N LYS A 272 12.95 -5.29 -22.10
CA LYS A 272 11.89 -4.49 -21.48
C LYS A 272 12.46 -3.19 -20.96
N LEU A 273 11.77 -2.09 -21.26
CA LEU A 273 12.11 -0.79 -20.71
C LEU A 273 11.53 -0.65 -19.29
N VAL A 274 12.40 -0.34 -18.34
CA VAL A 274 12.06 -0.04 -16.95
C VAL A 274 12.42 1.41 -16.68
N LEU A 275 11.43 2.18 -16.24
CA LEU A 275 11.60 3.58 -15.85
C LEU A 275 11.49 3.67 -14.33
N VAL A 276 12.48 4.28 -13.68
CA VAL A 276 12.47 4.54 -12.23
C VAL A 276 12.74 6.01 -11.97
N LEU A 277 11.86 6.64 -11.20
CA LEU A 277 12.04 7.98 -10.67
C LEU A 277 12.58 7.90 -9.25
N SER A 278 13.59 8.69 -8.96
CA SER A 278 14.18 8.77 -7.64
C SER A 278 14.53 10.20 -7.24
N THR A 279 14.32 10.50 -5.96
CA THR A 279 14.86 11.71 -5.30
C THR A 279 15.77 11.37 -4.11
N CYS A 280 16.05 10.08 -3.87
CA CYS A 280 16.93 9.63 -2.78
C CYS A 280 18.38 9.35 -3.21
N HIS A 281 18.66 9.29 -4.51
CA HIS A 281 20.02 9.08 -5.03
C HIS A 281 20.64 10.42 -5.41
N GLU A 282 21.49 10.99 -4.54
CA GLU A 282 22.02 12.36 -4.73
C GLU A 282 23.28 12.42 -5.60
N LYS A 283 24.14 11.39 -5.55
CA LYS A 283 25.41 11.33 -6.31
C LYS A 283 25.22 11.59 -7.81
N ASN A 284 25.96 12.53 -8.38
CA ASN A 284 25.85 12.87 -9.82
C ASN A 284 26.00 11.64 -10.72
N GLU A 285 26.93 10.76 -10.37
CA GLU A 285 27.11 9.47 -11.02
C GLU A 285 26.29 8.41 -10.29
N ILE A 286 25.47 7.70 -11.06
CA ILE A 286 24.74 6.53 -10.59
C ILE A 286 25.63 5.31 -10.79
N GLU A 287 25.87 4.59 -9.70
CA GLU A 287 26.60 3.33 -9.73
C GLU A 287 25.86 2.28 -10.55
N ILE A 288 26.63 1.57 -11.38
CA ILE A 288 26.20 0.42 -12.16
C ILE A 288 26.86 -0.81 -11.54
N VAL A 289 26.05 -1.79 -11.17
CA VAL A 289 26.51 -3.01 -10.50
C VAL A 289 26.45 -4.17 -11.47
N GLU A 290 27.55 -4.89 -11.59
CA GLU A 290 27.62 -6.15 -12.34
C GLU A 290 26.99 -7.28 -11.52
N GLN A 291 26.09 -8.05 -12.15
CA GLN A 291 25.48 -9.21 -11.53
C GLN A 291 25.36 -10.36 -12.53
N ASP A 292 25.74 -11.56 -12.12
CA ASP A 292 25.47 -12.76 -12.90
C ASP A 292 24.02 -13.21 -12.73
N VAL A 293 23.29 -13.32 -13.85
CA VAL A 293 21.92 -13.82 -13.90
C VAL A 293 21.81 -14.97 -14.89
N PHE A 294 20.80 -15.82 -14.68
CA PHE A 294 20.43 -16.85 -15.64
C PHE A 294 19.27 -16.36 -16.50
N ILE A 295 19.45 -16.38 -17.82
CA ILE A 295 18.41 -16.13 -18.81
C ILE A 295 18.15 -17.46 -19.51
N GLY A 296 17.09 -18.16 -19.11
CA GLY A 296 16.88 -19.54 -19.51
C GLY A 296 17.95 -20.45 -18.88
N LYS A 297 18.76 -21.11 -19.72
CA LYS A 297 19.88 -21.97 -19.27
C LYS A 297 21.24 -21.28 -19.33
N GLU A 298 21.31 -20.08 -19.89
CA GLU A 298 22.57 -19.37 -20.12
C GLU A 298 22.85 -18.40 -18.97
N LYS A 299 24.12 -18.38 -18.54
CA LYS A 299 24.62 -17.44 -17.55
C LYS A 299 25.10 -16.18 -18.29
N MET A 300 24.63 -15.02 -17.86
CA MET A 300 25.00 -13.72 -18.43
C MET A 300 25.29 -12.73 -17.31
N THR A 301 26.32 -11.91 -17.47
CA THR A 301 26.59 -10.77 -16.59
C THR A 301 25.78 -9.56 -17.08
N ILE A 302 25.01 -8.96 -16.18
CA ILE A 302 24.18 -7.76 -16.45
C ILE A 302 24.69 -6.55 -15.67
N HIS A 303 24.39 -5.36 -16.17
CA HIS A 303 24.84 -4.07 -15.65
C HIS A 303 23.66 -3.27 -15.10
N LYS A 304 23.32 -3.54 -13.84
CA LYS A 304 22.10 -3.01 -13.24
C LYS A 304 22.36 -1.72 -12.45
N PRO A 305 21.62 -0.64 -12.71
CA PRO A 305 21.79 0.60 -11.95
C PRO A 305 21.38 0.46 -10.49
N GLN A 306 22.13 1.08 -9.59
CA GLN A 306 21.86 1.06 -8.15
C GLN A 306 20.41 1.45 -7.78
N PRO A 307 19.76 2.47 -8.39
CA PRO A 307 18.37 2.78 -8.10
C PRO A 307 17.38 1.65 -8.40
N ILE A 308 17.68 0.78 -9.38
CA ILE A 308 16.84 -0.39 -9.67
C ILE A 308 17.06 -1.48 -8.61
N LEU A 309 18.29 -1.64 -8.13
CA LEU A 309 18.60 -2.57 -7.03
C LEU A 309 17.91 -2.12 -5.74
N ASP A 310 18.06 -0.85 -5.39
CA ASP A 310 17.42 -0.21 -4.25
C ASP A 310 15.90 -0.35 -4.29
N TYR A 311 15.28 -0.11 -5.45
CA TYR A 311 13.84 -0.29 -5.64
C TYR A 311 13.44 -1.74 -5.39
N ASN A 312 14.14 -2.70 -6.00
CA ASN A 312 13.85 -4.12 -5.82
C ASN A 312 14.01 -4.59 -4.38
N HIS A 313 14.94 -4.01 -3.62
CA HIS A 313 15.18 -4.36 -2.22
C HIS A 313 14.12 -3.76 -1.28
N LYS A 314 13.69 -2.52 -1.55
CA LYS A 314 12.77 -1.77 -0.67
C LYS A 314 11.30 -2.01 -1.01
N MET A 315 10.99 -2.31 -2.27
CA MET A 315 9.65 -2.71 -2.67
C MET A 315 9.32 -4.10 -2.11
N GLY A 316 8.06 -4.35 -1.77
CA GLY A 316 7.61 -5.65 -1.25
C GLY A 316 7.34 -5.69 0.26
N GLY A 317 7.39 -4.56 0.97
CA GLY A 317 6.94 -4.48 2.36
C GLY A 317 5.48 -4.94 2.53
N VAL A 318 4.60 -4.51 1.62
CA VAL A 318 3.19 -4.95 1.58
C VAL A 318 3.07 -6.43 1.19
N ASP A 319 3.80 -6.89 0.17
CA ASP A 319 3.80 -8.31 -0.22
C ASP A 319 4.30 -9.22 0.92
N THR A 320 5.25 -8.76 1.72
CA THR A 320 5.72 -9.46 2.92
C THR A 320 4.61 -9.59 3.96
N VAL A 321 3.81 -8.54 4.18
CA VAL A 321 2.60 -8.60 5.03
C VAL A 321 1.62 -9.64 4.48
N GLU A 322 1.31 -9.60 3.18
CA GLU A 322 0.39 -10.54 2.55
C GLU A 322 0.87 -11.99 2.68
N GLN A 323 2.15 -12.25 2.42
CA GLN A 323 2.72 -13.58 2.51
C GLN A 323 2.68 -14.09 3.95
N MET A 324 3.13 -13.27 4.91
CA MET A 324 3.16 -13.66 6.31
C MET A 324 1.75 -13.88 6.88
N THR A 325 0.79 -13.02 6.56
CA THR A 325 -0.60 -13.20 7.03
C THR A 325 -1.27 -14.41 6.39
N ARG A 326 -0.80 -14.93 5.25
CA ARG A 326 -1.30 -16.19 4.68
C ARG A 326 -0.78 -17.44 5.38
N TYR A 327 0.47 -17.45 5.85
CA TYR A 327 1.03 -18.63 6.53
C TYR A 327 0.36 -18.93 7.87
N TYR A 328 0.03 -17.89 8.63
CA TYR A 328 -0.70 -18.01 9.89
C TYR A 328 -1.89 -17.08 9.85
N THR A 329 -3.06 -17.67 9.65
CA THR A 329 -4.30 -16.95 9.43
C THR A 329 -5.45 -17.47 10.28
N CYS A 330 -6.20 -16.56 10.88
CA CYS A 330 -7.45 -16.87 11.57
C CYS A 330 -8.67 -16.83 10.64
N ARG A 331 -8.48 -16.53 9.35
CA ARG A 331 -9.56 -16.40 8.38
C ARG A 331 -10.38 -17.70 8.31
N ARG A 332 -11.70 -17.56 8.29
CA ARG A 332 -12.67 -18.65 8.06
C ARG A 332 -13.58 -18.31 6.89
N ARG A 333 -14.27 -19.33 6.35
CA ARG A 333 -15.33 -19.13 5.36
C ARG A 333 -16.45 -18.32 6.03
N THR A 334 -16.90 -17.27 5.35
CA THR A 334 -18.00 -16.42 5.83
C THR A 334 -18.63 -15.72 4.63
N ASN A 335 -19.95 -15.52 4.68
CA ASN A 335 -20.68 -14.71 3.71
C ASN A 335 -20.73 -13.24 4.13
N ARG A 336 -20.21 -12.87 5.32
CA ARG A 336 -20.25 -11.50 5.85
C ARG A 336 -18.91 -10.78 5.63
N TRP A 337 -18.88 -9.81 4.71
CA TRP A 337 -17.66 -9.07 4.35
C TRP A 337 -16.97 -8.39 5.55
N ASN A 338 -17.75 -7.86 6.51
CA ASN A 338 -17.23 -7.17 7.69
C ASN A 338 -16.52 -8.14 8.64
N ILE A 339 -17.02 -9.37 8.77
CA ILE A 339 -16.33 -10.42 9.53
C ILE A 339 -15.05 -10.84 8.80
N ARG A 340 -15.08 -10.90 7.47
CA ARG A 340 -13.89 -11.21 6.69
C ARG A 340 -12.78 -10.16 6.87
N ALA A 341 -13.13 -8.88 6.82
CA ALA A 341 -12.21 -7.78 7.11
C ALA A 341 -11.71 -7.81 8.57
N LEU A 342 -12.55 -8.21 9.53
CA LEU A 342 -12.12 -8.37 10.92
C LEU A 342 -11.03 -9.44 11.08
N TYR A 343 -11.17 -10.62 10.45
CA TYR A 343 -10.12 -11.64 10.48
C TYR A 343 -8.80 -11.14 9.90
N ASP A 344 -8.88 -10.36 8.82
CA ASP A 344 -7.72 -9.75 8.20
C ASP A 344 -6.99 -8.78 9.13
N MET A 345 -7.74 -7.91 9.82
CA MET A 345 -7.17 -7.01 10.83
C MET A 345 -6.56 -7.76 12.00
N ILE A 346 -7.13 -8.90 12.43
CA ILE A 346 -6.56 -9.75 13.49
C ILE A 346 -5.24 -10.36 13.03
N ASP A 347 -5.17 -10.87 11.79
CA ASP A 347 -3.93 -11.43 11.24
C ASP A 347 -2.81 -10.37 11.18
N ILE A 348 -3.14 -9.15 10.73
CA ILE A 348 -2.21 -8.01 10.69
C ILE A 348 -1.81 -7.58 12.11
N ALA A 349 -2.76 -7.50 13.04
CA ALA A 349 -2.49 -7.13 14.44
C ALA A 349 -1.52 -8.13 15.10
N ALA A 350 -1.76 -9.43 14.92
CA ALA A 350 -0.90 -10.48 15.45
C ALA A 350 0.50 -10.44 14.82
N LEU A 351 0.58 -10.14 13.51
CA LEU A 351 1.86 -9.97 12.83
C LEU A 351 2.65 -8.76 13.35
N ASN A 352 2.01 -7.60 13.49
CA ASN A 352 2.66 -6.40 14.03
C ASN A 352 3.07 -6.59 15.50
N ALA A 353 2.23 -7.25 16.31
CA ALA A 353 2.56 -7.58 17.69
C ALA A 353 3.77 -8.52 17.77
N TYR A 354 3.82 -9.55 16.91
CA TYR A 354 4.98 -10.43 16.79
C TYR A 354 6.24 -9.64 16.43
N LYS A 355 6.22 -8.81 15.38
CA LYS A 355 7.38 -8.01 14.95
C LYS A 355 7.89 -7.09 16.04
N THR A 356 6.96 -6.43 16.74
CA THR A 356 7.30 -5.57 17.88
C THR A 356 7.95 -6.38 19.01
N TYR A 357 7.36 -7.53 19.37
CA TYR A 357 7.89 -8.37 20.44
C TYR A 357 9.25 -8.98 20.09
N SER A 358 9.40 -9.50 18.86
CA SER A 358 10.61 -10.18 18.39
C SER A 358 11.83 -9.27 18.30
N ASN A 359 11.62 -7.95 18.14
CA ASN A 359 12.70 -6.97 18.18
C ASN A 359 13.38 -6.89 19.54
N TYR A 360 12.67 -7.21 20.63
CA TYR A 360 13.22 -7.22 21.99
C TYR A 360 13.44 -8.65 22.52
N HIS A 361 12.66 -9.62 22.04
CA HIS A 361 12.67 -11.01 22.47
C HIS A 361 12.68 -11.94 21.26
N PRO A 362 13.86 -12.21 20.67
CA PRO A 362 13.96 -13.06 19.49
C PRO A 362 13.28 -14.42 19.70
N CYS A 363 12.26 -14.70 18.89
CA CYS A 363 11.50 -15.95 18.95
C CYS A 363 10.90 -16.29 17.59
N LYS A 364 10.56 -17.57 17.39
CA LYS A 364 9.80 -17.97 16.20
C LYS A 364 8.36 -17.48 16.35
N ARG A 365 7.75 -17.10 15.23
CA ARG A 365 6.37 -16.61 15.20
C ARG A 365 5.36 -17.61 15.78
N VAL A 366 5.57 -18.92 15.55
CA VAL A 366 4.68 -19.96 16.09
C VAL A 366 4.69 -19.96 17.62
N ASP A 367 5.87 -19.81 18.25
CA ASP A 367 6.00 -19.79 19.71
C ASP A 367 5.31 -18.55 20.28
N PHE A 368 5.50 -17.39 19.64
CA PHE A 368 4.79 -16.17 20.00
C PHE A 368 3.27 -16.34 19.92
N LEU A 369 2.75 -16.92 18.84
CA LEU A 369 1.30 -17.11 18.66
C LEU A 369 0.72 -18.11 19.67
N ASN A 370 1.44 -19.18 20.00
CA ASN A 370 1.03 -20.12 21.04
C ASN A 370 0.95 -19.46 22.41
N ASN A 371 1.96 -18.66 22.77
CA ASN A 371 1.98 -17.90 24.02
C ASN A 371 0.87 -16.85 24.07
N LEU A 372 0.66 -16.12 22.97
CA LEU A 372 -0.42 -15.15 22.85
C LEU A 372 -1.79 -15.82 23.05
N SER A 373 -2.03 -16.94 22.36
CA SER A 373 -3.26 -17.73 22.49
C SER A 373 -3.50 -18.17 23.94
N GLY A 374 -2.48 -18.74 24.58
CA GLY A 374 -2.56 -19.17 25.98
C GLY A 374 -2.80 -18.01 26.95
N ALA A 375 -2.20 -16.84 26.72
CA ALA A 375 -2.43 -15.65 27.52
C ALA A 375 -3.87 -15.14 27.37
N LEU A 376 -4.38 -15.08 26.14
CA LEU A 376 -5.75 -14.61 25.86
C LEU A 376 -6.82 -15.51 26.51
N MET A 377 -6.61 -16.83 26.54
CA MET A 377 -7.53 -17.76 27.21
C MET A 377 -7.57 -17.61 28.72
N LYS A 378 -6.50 -17.10 29.35
CA LYS A 378 -6.41 -16.88 30.80
C LYS A 378 -7.05 -15.58 31.25
N MET A 379 -7.36 -14.64 30.34
CA MET A 379 -7.99 -13.36 30.67
C MET A 379 -9.50 -13.46 31.00
N LYS A 380 -9.96 -14.62 31.48
CA LYS A 380 -11.36 -14.85 31.84
C LYS A 380 -11.77 -14.04 33.07
#